data_AF-A0A1H8XIU3-F1
#
_entry.id   AF-A0A1H8XIU3-F1
#
_cell.length_a   1.000
_cell.length_b   1.000
_cell.length_c   1.000
_cell.angle_alpha   90.00
_cell.angle_beta   90.00
_cell.angle_gamma   90.00
#
_symmetry.space_group_name_H-M   'P 1'
#
loop_
_entity.id
_entity.type
_entity.pdbx_description
1 polymer ?
#
loop_
_entity_poly.entity_id
_entity_poly.type
_entity_poly.pdbx_seq_one_letter_code
_entity_poly.pdbx_strand_id
1 'polypeptide(L)'
;MPAPSRRTRGRRAFALGGAAFLATALLGTGSAVADQQGGSRQDVYVTPRGSDSAPGTQARPVRTVERAQELVRQRAPRLTSDLTVHLAPGVFRLDRPLTLDARDSGANGHRIIWQGSGQTVLSGGRQVTGWRPVPGRPGLYSAPEPAGSDNTRQLYVNGVREQRAQGPLPVSLKATSTGYTASADTLAHWRNPGDIEMVYTAGEALWNVERAGLGQWTEPRCPIGSVSGTTVTMAQPCWDNSTRRVVFPDIPGAR
;
A
#
# COMPACT_ATOMS: atom_id res chain seq x y z
N MET A 1 14.84 54.81 -42.84
CA MET A 1 15.73 54.32 -43.91
C MET A 1 15.35 52.87 -44.24
N PRO A 2 15.47 52.44 -45.50
CA PRO A 2 14.42 51.66 -46.18
C PRO A 2 14.68 50.14 -46.19
N ALA A 3 13.63 49.38 -46.50
CA ALA A 3 13.72 48.06 -47.15
C ALA A 3 14.23 48.26 -48.62
N PRO A 4 14.39 47.27 -49.54
CA PRO A 4 14.08 45.83 -49.47
C PRO A 4 15.12 44.94 -50.23
N SER A 5 14.76 43.65 -50.40
CA SER A 5 14.67 42.97 -51.70
C SER A 5 15.38 41.61 -51.84
N ARG A 6 14.57 40.67 -52.34
CA ARG A 6 14.91 39.35 -52.86
C ARG A 6 15.79 39.46 -54.12
N ARG A 7 16.60 38.44 -54.43
CA ARG A 7 16.38 37.51 -55.58
C ARG A 7 17.56 36.57 -55.89
N THR A 8 17.19 35.29 -56.06
CA THR A 8 17.57 34.30 -57.09
C THR A 8 19.02 33.85 -57.35
N ARG A 9 19.19 32.52 -57.17
CA ARG A 9 19.76 31.48 -58.06
C ARG A 9 20.99 31.81 -58.92
N GLY A 10 22.04 31.01 -58.69
CA GLY A 10 23.05 30.63 -59.69
C GLY A 10 23.52 29.20 -59.47
N ARG A 11 23.23 28.30 -60.43
CA ARG A 11 23.92 27.00 -60.58
C ARG A 11 25.25 27.24 -61.27
N ARG A 12 26.31 26.54 -60.86
CA ARG A 12 27.17 25.74 -61.76
C ARG A 12 28.25 25.01 -60.98
N ALA A 13 28.45 23.76 -61.39
CA ALA A 13 29.43 22.81 -60.91
C ALA A 13 30.85 23.22 -61.29
N PHE A 14 31.82 22.84 -60.46
CA PHE A 14 33.15 22.41 -60.92
C PHE A 14 33.64 21.29 -60.03
N ALA A 15 33.89 20.15 -60.66
CA ALA A 15 34.66 19.04 -60.13
C ALA A 15 36.16 19.38 -60.22
N LEU A 16 36.95 18.79 -59.32
CA LEU A 16 38.32 18.29 -59.46
C LEU A 16 39.12 18.56 -58.17
N GLY A 17 39.84 17.54 -57.70
CA GLY A 17 40.96 17.71 -56.77
C GLY A 17 40.98 16.68 -55.66
N GLY A 18 41.75 15.62 -55.85
CA GLY A 18 41.86 14.49 -54.94
C GLY A 18 42.52 14.82 -53.59
N ALA A 19 42.23 13.94 -52.62
CA ALA A 19 43.11 13.64 -51.50
C ALA A 19 42.79 12.21 -51.06
N ALA A 20 43.74 11.31 -51.27
CA ALA A 20 43.70 9.95 -50.76
C ALA A 20 43.79 10.00 -49.22
N PHE A 21 42.68 9.75 -48.54
CA PHE A 21 42.68 9.42 -47.11
C PHE A 21 42.64 7.90 -46.97
N LEU A 22 43.74 7.32 -46.49
CA LEU A 22 43.74 5.95 -45.97
C LEU A 22 42.75 5.89 -44.79
N ALA A 23 41.57 5.32 -45.02
CA ALA A 23 40.64 4.96 -43.97
C ALA A 23 41.11 3.63 -43.36
N THR A 24 41.79 3.70 -42.22
CA THR A 24 42.03 2.55 -41.35
C THR A 24 40.67 2.08 -40.81
N ALA A 25 40.16 0.99 -41.35
CA ALA A 25 38.98 0.30 -40.83
C ALA A 25 39.34 -0.37 -39.50
N LEU A 26 39.11 0.34 -38.39
CA LEU A 26 39.01 -0.28 -37.07
C LEU A 26 37.72 -1.10 -37.03
N LEU A 27 37.87 -2.42 -37.19
CA LEU A 27 36.85 -3.41 -36.84
C LEU A 27 36.62 -3.32 -35.34
N GLY A 28 35.75 -2.40 -34.92
CA GLY A 28 35.18 -2.39 -33.58
C GLY A 28 34.30 -3.63 -33.45
N THR A 29 34.79 -4.66 -32.76
CA THR A 29 33.96 -5.73 -32.22
C THR A 29 33.13 -5.13 -31.09
N GLY A 30 32.09 -4.39 -31.45
CA GLY A 30 31.04 -4.02 -30.53
C GLY A 30 30.30 -5.30 -30.15
N SER A 31 30.66 -5.87 -29.00
CA SER A 31 29.81 -6.86 -28.34
C SER A 31 28.49 -6.17 -28.00
N ALA A 32 27.50 -6.33 -28.87
CA ALA A 32 26.13 -6.03 -28.52
C ALA A 32 25.78 -6.98 -27.37
N VAL A 33 25.77 -6.45 -26.15
CA VAL A 33 25.11 -7.11 -25.03
C VAL A 33 23.63 -7.05 -25.38
N ALA A 34 23.15 -8.08 -26.08
CA ALA A 34 21.73 -8.30 -26.23
C ALA A 34 21.19 -8.49 -24.82
N ASP A 35 20.47 -7.50 -24.31
CA ASP A 35 19.60 -7.66 -23.16
C ASP A 35 18.60 -8.74 -23.57
N GLN A 36 18.82 -9.98 -23.12
CA GLN A 36 17.95 -11.13 -23.40
C GLN A 36 16.67 -10.95 -22.59
N GLN A 37 15.83 -10.00 -23.01
CA GLN A 37 14.44 -9.91 -22.60
C GLN A 37 13.61 -10.90 -23.43
N GLY A 38 13.99 -12.17 -23.37
CA GLY A 38 13.18 -13.30 -23.79
C GLY A 38 13.04 -14.19 -22.57
N GLY A 39 11.85 -14.18 -21.94
CA GLY A 39 11.64 -14.94 -20.71
C GLY A 39 12.03 -16.40 -20.88
N SER A 40 12.65 -16.96 -19.84
CA SER A 40 13.10 -18.35 -19.90
C SER A 40 11.88 -19.26 -20.12
N ARG A 41 12.07 -20.43 -20.75
CA ARG A 41 11.01 -21.45 -20.82
C ARG A 41 10.48 -21.85 -19.44
N GLN A 42 11.23 -21.55 -18.37
CA GLN A 42 10.87 -21.84 -16.99
C GLN A 42 10.04 -20.72 -16.33
N ASP A 43 9.94 -19.54 -16.93
CA ASP A 43 9.22 -18.39 -16.36
C ASP A 43 7.71 -18.62 -16.26
N VAL A 44 7.11 -17.99 -15.26
CA VAL A 44 5.66 -18.05 -14.99
C VAL A 44 5.08 -16.67 -15.21
N TYR A 45 4.01 -16.56 -15.99
CA TYR A 45 3.33 -15.30 -16.28
C TYR A 45 1.95 -15.27 -15.64
N VAL A 46 1.65 -14.18 -14.93
CA VAL A 46 0.42 -14.00 -14.16
C VAL A 46 -0.24 -12.70 -14.61
N THR A 47 -1.53 -12.75 -14.95
CA THR A 47 -2.29 -11.54 -15.30
C THR A 47 -3.70 -11.58 -14.70
N PRO A 48 -4.32 -10.44 -14.34
CA PRO A 48 -5.68 -10.44 -13.78
C PRO A 48 -6.74 -11.03 -14.73
N ARG A 49 -6.46 -11.08 -16.04
CA ARG A 49 -7.35 -11.64 -17.08
C ARG A 49 -6.94 -13.04 -17.54
N GLY A 50 -5.94 -13.65 -16.90
CA GLY A 50 -5.45 -14.99 -17.22
C GLY A 50 -6.44 -16.09 -16.85
N SER A 51 -5.97 -17.34 -16.90
CA SER A 51 -6.74 -18.51 -16.50
C SER A 51 -5.88 -19.50 -15.71
N ASP A 52 -6.35 -19.98 -14.56
CA ASP A 52 -5.55 -20.91 -13.74
C ASP A 52 -5.45 -22.33 -14.34
N SER A 53 -6.27 -22.62 -15.36
CA SER A 53 -6.10 -23.80 -16.22
C SER A 53 -4.97 -23.65 -17.26
N ALA A 54 -4.39 -22.45 -17.39
CA ALA A 54 -3.32 -22.18 -18.34
C ALA A 54 -1.96 -22.71 -17.81
N PRO A 55 -0.98 -22.96 -18.70
CA PRO A 55 0.35 -23.45 -18.31
C PRO A 55 1.24 -22.36 -17.69
N GLY A 56 0.80 -21.09 -17.64
CA GLY A 56 1.57 -19.98 -17.10
C GLY A 56 2.68 -19.49 -18.03
N THR A 57 2.55 -19.66 -19.33
CA THR A 57 3.47 -19.09 -20.32
C THR A 57 3.07 -17.67 -20.68
N GLN A 58 3.95 -16.89 -21.31
CA GLN A 58 3.62 -15.52 -21.73
C GLN A 58 2.37 -15.45 -22.62
N ALA A 59 2.21 -16.41 -23.54
CA ALA A 59 1.06 -16.50 -24.43
C ALA A 59 -0.21 -17.02 -23.73
N ARG A 60 -0.08 -17.78 -22.63
CA ARG A 60 -1.20 -18.36 -21.87
C ARG A 60 -0.92 -18.23 -20.36
N PRO A 61 -1.06 -17.01 -19.81
CA PRO A 61 -0.74 -16.73 -18.42
C PRO A 61 -1.80 -17.26 -17.45
N VAL A 62 -1.38 -17.55 -16.22
CA VAL A 62 -2.30 -17.88 -15.12
C VAL A 62 -2.97 -16.62 -14.56
N ARG A 63 -4.07 -16.80 -13.83
CA ARG A 63 -4.83 -15.69 -13.26
C ARG A 63 -4.33 -15.30 -11.87
N THR A 64 -4.06 -16.30 -11.04
CA THR A 64 -3.82 -16.13 -9.62
C THR A 64 -2.35 -16.33 -9.24
N VAL A 65 -1.96 -15.69 -8.14
CA VAL A 65 -0.61 -15.79 -7.57
C VAL A 65 -0.41 -17.17 -6.95
N GLU A 66 -1.48 -17.75 -6.40
CA GLU A 66 -1.54 -19.10 -5.86
C GLU A 66 -1.24 -20.13 -6.95
N ARG A 67 -1.89 -20.01 -8.12
CA ARG A 67 -1.60 -20.91 -9.23
C ARG A 67 -0.18 -20.75 -9.75
N ALA A 68 0.33 -19.52 -9.78
CA ALA A 68 1.72 -19.27 -10.12
C ALA A 68 2.68 -19.98 -9.15
N GLN A 69 2.40 -19.92 -7.85
CA GLN A 69 3.17 -20.60 -6.81
C GLN A 69 3.21 -22.12 -7.02
N GLU A 70 2.08 -22.73 -7.36
CA GLU A 70 2.03 -24.17 -7.67
C GLU A 70 2.94 -24.53 -8.85
N LEU A 71 2.95 -23.71 -9.91
CA LEU A 71 3.82 -23.90 -11.07
C LEU A 71 5.30 -23.73 -10.69
N VAL A 72 5.61 -22.73 -9.86
CA VAL A 72 6.96 -22.52 -9.30
C VAL A 72 7.42 -23.78 -8.57
N ARG A 73 6.61 -24.30 -7.64
CA ARG A 73 6.94 -25.50 -6.85
C ARG A 73 7.15 -26.75 -7.71
N GLN A 74 6.41 -26.87 -8.82
CA GLN A 74 6.60 -27.97 -9.78
C GLN A 74 7.92 -27.85 -10.56
N ARG A 75 8.38 -26.62 -10.83
CA ARG A 75 9.59 -26.33 -11.63
C ARG A 75 10.86 -26.25 -10.77
N ALA A 76 10.74 -25.80 -9.52
CA ALA A 76 11.86 -25.53 -8.61
C ALA A 76 12.88 -26.69 -8.49
N PRO A 77 12.48 -27.98 -8.38
CA PRO A 77 13.47 -29.06 -8.27
C PRO A 77 14.33 -29.27 -9.52
N ARG A 78 13.94 -28.72 -10.67
CA ARG A 78 14.55 -28.96 -11.99
C ARG A 78 15.03 -27.65 -12.65
N LEU A 79 15.33 -26.62 -11.86
CA LEU A 79 15.84 -25.37 -12.40
C LEU A 79 17.17 -25.61 -13.12
N THR A 80 17.28 -25.01 -14.31
CA THR A 80 18.51 -24.95 -15.14
C THR A 80 18.88 -23.51 -15.51
N SER A 81 18.09 -22.55 -15.04
CA SER A 81 18.26 -21.11 -15.13
C SER A 81 17.46 -20.48 -13.99
N ASP A 82 17.64 -19.18 -13.76
CA ASP A 82 16.73 -18.44 -12.89
C ASP A 82 15.29 -18.53 -13.45
N LEU A 83 14.31 -18.62 -12.55
CA LEU A 83 12.89 -18.59 -12.86
C LEU A 83 12.31 -17.27 -12.39
N THR A 84 11.70 -16.52 -13.29
CA THR A 84 10.96 -15.29 -12.92
C THR A 84 9.46 -15.52 -13.02
N VAL A 85 8.74 -15.18 -11.94
CA VAL A 85 7.28 -15.01 -11.93
C VAL A 85 6.98 -13.56 -12.28
N HIS A 86 6.49 -13.35 -13.50
CA HIS A 86 6.11 -12.05 -14.03
C HIS A 86 4.65 -11.75 -13.71
N LEU A 87 4.41 -10.80 -12.80
CA LEU A 87 3.08 -10.29 -12.51
C LEU A 87 2.81 -9.06 -13.38
N ALA A 88 1.85 -9.16 -14.28
CA ALA A 88 1.43 -8.04 -15.12
C ALA A 88 0.77 -6.92 -14.30
N PRO A 89 0.70 -5.69 -14.83
CA PRO A 89 -0.01 -4.60 -14.17
C PRO A 89 -1.46 -4.97 -13.82
N GLY A 90 -1.89 -4.59 -12.62
CA GLY A 90 -3.22 -4.83 -12.10
C GLY A 90 -3.24 -5.18 -10.61
N VAL A 91 -4.44 -5.48 -10.13
CA VAL A 91 -4.69 -5.84 -8.73
C VAL A 91 -4.95 -7.34 -8.63
N PHE A 92 -4.07 -8.05 -7.92
CA PHE A 92 -4.24 -9.44 -7.53
C PHE A 92 -4.78 -9.47 -6.11
N ARG A 93 -6.06 -9.82 -5.96
CA ARG A 93 -6.70 -9.90 -4.64
C ARG A 93 -6.36 -11.22 -3.98
N LEU A 94 -5.92 -11.13 -2.73
CA LEU A 94 -5.54 -12.25 -1.89
C LEU A 94 -6.62 -12.44 -0.82
N ASP A 95 -7.29 -13.59 -0.82
CA ASP A 95 -8.25 -13.95 0.24
C ASP A 95 -7.56 -14.47 1.51
N ARG A 96 -6.27 -14.81 1.40
CA ARG A 96 -5.41 -15.32 2.47
C ARG A 96 -3.95 -14.88 2.22
N PRO A 97 -3.07 -14.92 3.23
CA PRO A 97 -1.66 -14.61 3.04
C PRO A 97 -1.02 -15.49 1.95
N LEU A 98 -0.17 -14.88 1.12
CA LEU A 98 0.76 -15.62 0.25
C LEU A 98 1.90 -16.17 1.12
N THR A 99 1.86 -17.47 1.43
CA THR A 99 2.89 -18.12 2.24
C THR A 99 3.95 -18.73 1.34
N LEU A 100 5.13 -18.11 1.29
CA LEU A 100 6.32 -18.67 0.64
C LEU A 100 7.11 -19.52 1.64
N ASP A 101 7.50 -20.73 1.25
CA ASP A 101 8.30 -21.64 2.06
C ASP A 101 9.48 -22.24 1.27
N ALA A 102 10.17 -23.22 1.83
CA ALA A 102 11.35 -23.85 1.20
C ALA A 102 11.08 -24.38 -0.21
N ARG A 103 9.84 -24.76 -0.55
CA ARG A 103 9.45 -25.24 -1.89
C ARG A 103 9.43 -24.13 -2.94
N ASP A 104 9.42 -22.87 -2.50
CA ASP A 104 9.45 -21.67 -3.35
C ASP A 104 10.87 -21.08 -3.47
N SER A 105 11.87 -21.77 -2.91
CA SER A 105 13.26 -21.36 -2.96
C SER A 105 13.94 -21.82 -4.25
N GLY A 106 14.95 -21.07 -4.68
CA GLY A 106 15.85 -21.47 -5.74
C GLY A 106 16.55 -22.81 -5.45
N ALA A 107 16.91 -23.54 -6.50
CA ALA A 107 17.60 -24.82 -6.44
C ALA A 107 18.63 -24.91 -7.56
N ASN A 108 19.57 -25.86 -7.45
CA ASN A 108 20.61 -26.12 -8.46
C ASN A 108 21.48 -24.89 -8.79
N GLY A 109 21.67 -23.97 -7.84
CA GLY A 109 22.44 -22.73 -8.06
C GLY A 109 21.65 -21.62 -8.77
N HIS A 110 20.35 -21.79 -8.98
CA HIS A 110 19.48 -20.80 -9.62
C HIS A 110 18.48 -20.17 -8.64
N ARG A 111 17.98 -18.98 -8.98
CA ARG A 111 17.06 -18.19 -8.17
C ARG A 111 15.61 -18.31 -8.66
N ILE A 112 14.68 -18.06 -7.75
CA ILE A 112 13.27 -17.84 -8.06
C ILE A 112 12.95 -16.38 -7.70
N ILE A 113 12.44 -15.62 -8.66
CA ILE A 113 12.25 -14.18 -8.56
C ILE A 113 10.76 -13.88 -8.78
N TRP A 114 10.12 -13.16 -7.87
CA TRP A 114 8.76 -12.67 -8.05
C TRP A 114 8.81 -11.18 -8.40
N GLN A 115 8.34 -10.82 -9.60
CA GLN A 115 8.54 -9.49 -10.14
C GLN A 115 7.25 -8.93 -10.76
N GLY A 116 6.85 -7.74 -10.32
CA GLY A 116 5.83 -6.94 -11.00
C GLY A 116 6.40 -6.24 -12.23
N SER A 117 5.68 -6.27 -13.35
CA SER A 117 6.10 -5.66 -14.62
C SER A 117 5.46 -4.27 -14.87
N GLY A 118 5.21 -3.51 -13.79
CA GLY A 118 4.54 -2.21 -13.79
C GLY A 118 3.71 -1.97 -12.53
N GLN A 119 2.58 -1.26 -12.63
CA GLN A 119 1.64 -1.04 -11.52
C GLN A 119 0.99 -2.36 -11.08
N THR A 120 1.69 -3.09 -10.22
CA THR A 120 1.33 -4.42 -9.74
C THR A 120 1.01 -4.33 -8.26
N VAL A 121 -0.21 -4.71 -7.88
CA VAL A 121 -0.66 -4.64 -6.49
C VAL A 121 -1.12 -6.02 -6.05
N LEU A 122 -0.47 -6.55 -5.03
CA LEU A 122 -1.04 -7.62 -4.21
C LEU A 122 -1.91 -6.97 -3.13
N SER A 123 -3.20 -7.28 -3.10
CA SER A 123 -4.16 -6.62 -2.21
C SER A 123 -4.90 -7.61 -1.34
N GLY A 124 -4.81 -7.47 -0.01
CA GLY A 124 -5.71 -8.12 0.94
C GLY A 124 -7.04 -7.35 1.15
N GLY A 125 -7.26 -6.26 0.42
CA GLY A 125 -8.44 -5.42 0.56
C GLY A 125 -9.64 -5.96 -0.23
N ARG A 126 -10.84 -5.76 0.32
CA ARG A 126 -12.11 -6.07 -0.36
C ARG A 126 -12.67 -4.81 -1.02
N GLN A 127 -13.22 -4.97 -2.23
CA GLN A 127 -13.85 -3.85 -2.91
C GLN A 127 -15.24 -3.62 -2.32
N VAL A 128 -15.51 -2.39 -1.88
CA VAL A 128 -16.84 -1.95 -1.48
C VAL A 128 -17.60 -1.51 -2.74
N THR A 129 -18.78 -2.10 -2.97
CA THR A 129 -19.65 -1.82 -4.12
C THR A 129 -21.06 -1.51 -3.67
N GLY A 130 -21.89 -0.94 -4.56
CA GLY A 130 -23.29 -0.66 -4.25
C GLY A 130 -23.50 0.63 -3.45
N TRP A 131 -22.61 1.61 -3.63
CA TRP A 131 -22.75 2.94 -3.06
C TRP A 131 -24.04 3.64 -3.51
N ARG A 132 -24.74 4.25 -2.55
CA ARG A 132 -25.98 5.01 -2.76
C ARG A 132 -25.95 6.29 -1.93
N PRO A 133 -26.50 7.40 -2.45
CA PRO A 133 -26.63 8.63 -1.67
C PRO A 133 -27.56 8.40 -0.48
N VAL A 134 -27.25 9.00 0.66
CA VAL A 134 -28.10 8.96 1.85
C VAL A 134 -29.19 10.05 1.73
N PRO A 135 -30.48 9.69 1.79
CA PRO A 135 -31.58 10.65 1.66
C PRO A 135 -31.47 11.81 2.67
N GLY A 136 -31.67 13.04 2.21
CA GLY A 136 -31.61 14.25 3.05
C GLY A 136 -30.22 14.64 3.54
N ARG A 137 -29.15 13.99 3.07
CA ARG A 137 -27.76 14.25 3.48
C ARG A 137 -26.85 14.44 2.24
N PRO A 138 -26.85 15.63 1.61
CA PRO A 138 -26.01 15.90 0.44
C PRO A 138 -24.54 15.56 0.71
N GLY A 139 -23.90 14.85 -0.22
CA GLY A 139 -22.49 14.45 -0.10
C GLY A 139 -22.25 13.19 0.75
N LEU A 140 -23.25 12.68 1.48
CA LEU A 140 -23.11 11.43 2.23
C LEU A 140 -23.56 10.24 1.38
N TYR A 141 -22.71 9.22 1.31
CA TYR A 141 -22.99 7.97 0.62
C TYR A 141 -22.86 6.79 1.59
N SER A 142 -23.60 5.72 1.31
CA SER A 142 -23.56 4.47 2.06
C SER A 142 -23.50 3.28 1.11
N ALA A 143 -22.86 2.20 1.53
CA ALA A 143 -22.80 0.94 0.79
C ALA A 143 -22.91 -0.23 1.78
N PRO A 144 -23.41 -1.40 1.34
CA PRO A 144 -23.30 -2.62 2.11
C PRO A 144 -21.82 -2.96 2.37
N GLU A 145 -21.51 -3.32 3.61
CA GLU A 145 -20.18 -3.77 3.99
C GLU A 145 -19.88 -5.15 3.36
N PRO A 146 -18.70 -5.35 2.75
CA PRO A 146 -18.29 -6.68 2.30
C PRO A 146 -18.20 -7.65 3.47
N ALA A 147 -18.69 -8.88 3.30
CA ALA A 147 -18.60 -9.92 4.33
C ALA A 147 -17.14 -10.06 4.83
N GLY A 148 -16.95 -10.27 6.14
CA GLY A 148 -15.62 -10.40 6.76
C GLY A 148 -14.78 -9.12 6.76
N SER A 149 -15.41 -7.94 6.73
CA SER A 149 -14.74 -6.62 6.86
C SER A 149 -15.17 -5.83 8.11
N ASP A 150 -15.82 -6.50 9.05
CA ASP A 150 -16.56 -6.00 10.23
C ASP A 150 -15.74 -5.17 11.24
N ASN A 151 -14.44 -5.01 11.02
CA ASN A 151 -13.57 -4.17 11.84
C ASN A 151 -12.44 -3.52 11.03
N THR A 152 -12.75 -3.03 9.83
CA THR A 152 -11.77 -2.29 9.02
C THR A 152 -11.50 -0.90 9.59
N ARG A 153 -10.24 -0.48 9.55
CA ARG A 153 -9.81 0.84 10.05
C ARG A 153 -9.31 1.77 8.96
N GLN A 154 -9.34 1.31 7.72
CA GLN A 154 -8.89 2.04 6.55
C GLN A 154 -9.89 1.85 5.41
N LEU A 155 -10.23 2.94 4.75
CA LEU A 155 -10.94 2.96 3.49
C LEU A 155 -10.06 3.64 2.45
N TYR A 156 -10.09 3.16 1.21
CA TYR A 156 -9.36 3.77 0.11
C TYR A 156 -10.32 4.04 -1.06
N VAL A 157 -10.26 5.24 -1.61
CA VAL A 157 -11.01 5.64 -2.81
C VAL A 157 -9.99 5.97 -3.91
N ASN A 158 -10.06 5.25 -5.03
CA ASN A 158 -9.15 5.43 -6.17
C ASN A 158 -7.65 5.40 -5.78
N GLY A 159 -7.28 4.58 -4.80
CA GLY A 159 -5.91 4.44 -4.31
C GLY A 159 -5.49 5.45 -3.23
N VAL A 160 -6.34 6.43 -2.92
CA VAL A 160 -6.10 7.42 -1.86
C VAL A 160 -6.75 6.93 -0.57
N ARG A 161 -6.01 6.99 0.54
CA ARG A 161 -6.53 6.65 1.87
C ARG A 161 -7.48 7.75 2.34
N GLU A 162 -8.68 7.36 2.73
CA GLU A 162 -9.66 8.26 3.32
C GLU A 162 -9.49 8.42 4.83
N GLN A 163 -9.90 9.57 5.35
CA GLN A 163 -9.86 9.86 6.78
C GLN A 163 -10.99 9.12 7.49
N ARG A 164 -10.65 8.26 8.47
CA ARG A 164 -11.64 7.70 9.39
C ARG A 164 -12.26 8.85 10.18
N ALA A 165 -13.60 8.85 10.29
CA ALA A 165 -14.34 9.90 10.97
C ALA A 165 -13.77 10.13 12.38
N GLN A 166 -13.40 11.38 12.66
CA GLN A 166 -12.79 11.82 13.91
C GLN A 166 -13.15 13.29 14.17
N GLY A 167 -13.04 13.73 15.41
CA GLY A 167 -13.32 15.11 15.79
C GLY A 167 -13.00 15.38 17.26
N PRO A 168 -13.10 16.64 17.70
CA PRO A 168 -12.97 16.99 19.11
C PRO A 168 -14.11 16.37 19.92
N LEU A 169 -13.90 16.20 21.22
CA LEU A 169 -14.96 15.80 22.13
C LEU A 169 -16.01 16.91 22.22
N PRO A 170 -17.32 16.59 22.09
CA PRO A 170 -18.40 17.58 22.16
C PRO A 170 -18.74 17.99 23.61
N VAL A 171 -18.06 17.42 24.60
CA VAL A 171 -18.28 17.57 26.03
C VAL A 171 -16.94 17.60 26.75
N SER A 172 -16.88 18.22 27.93
CA SER A 172 -15.72 18.05 28.80
C SER A 172 -15.82 16.73 29.56
N LEU A 173 -14.66 16.12 29.86
CA LEU A 173 -14.56 14.85 30.54
C LEU A 173 -13.75 14.99 31.83
N LYS A 174 -14.25 14.43 32.92
CA LYS A 174 -13.52 14.25 34.19
C LYS A 174 -13.15 12.78 34.34
N ALA A 175 -11.86 12.47 34.50
CA ALA A 175 -11.39 11.09 34.66
C ALA A 175 -11.94 10.43 35.94
N THR A 176 -12.17 9.12 35.86
CA THR A 176 -12.57 8.23 36.96
C THR A 176 -11.70 6.98 36.94
N SER A 177 -11.87 6.07 37.92
CA SER A 177 -11.12 4.81 37.95
C SER A 177 -11.44 3.87 36.77
N THR A 178 -12.60 4.01 36.13
CA THR A 178 -13.07 3.12 35.05
C THR A 178 -13.32 3.84 33.71
N GLY A 179 -13.00 5.14 33.61
CA GLY A 179 -13.25 5.94 32.42
C GLY A 179 -13.48 7.41 32.74
N TYR A 180 -14.65 7.96 32.40
CA TYR A 180 -14.94 9.38 32.53
C TYR A 180 -16.37 9.69 33.00
N THR A 181 -16.53 10.86 33.61
CA THR A 181 -17.81 11.56 33.73
C THR A 181 -17.83 12.72 32.74
N ALA A 182 -18.80 12.73 31.83
CA ALA A 182 -19.01 13.80 30.85
C ALA A 182 -19.84 14.95 31.45
N SER A 183 -19.66 16.17 30.92
CA SER A 183 -20.46 17.33 31.33
C SER A 183 -21.93 17.27 30.88
N ALA A 184 -22.23 16.46 29.87
CA ALA A 184 -23.57 16.22 29.35
C ALA A 184 -23.66 14.79 28.78
N ASP A 185 -24.88 14.29 28.60
CA ASP A 185 -25.18 12.94 28.09
C ASP A 185 -25.14 12.85 26.55
N THR A 186 -24.51 13.82 25.87
CA THR A 186 -24.40 13.90 24.41
C THR A 186 -23.89 12.59 23.79
N LEU A 187 -22.90 11.95 24.41
CA LEU A 187 -22.32 10.69 23.92
C LEU A 187 -23.28 9.50 24.05
N ALA A 188 -24.18 9.51 25.03
CA ALA A 188 -25.17 8.44 25.24
C ALA A 188 -26.22 8.39 24.12
N HIS A 189 -26.39 9.50 23.40
CA HIS A 189 -27.36 9.65 22.31
C HIS A 189 -26.79 9.32 20.93
N TRP A 190 -25.50 8.99 20.84
CA TRP A 190 -24.93 8.51 19.57
C TRP A 190 -25.46 7.11 19.28
N ARG A 191 -25.60 6.79 17.99
CA ARG A 191 -26.22 5.53 17.56
C ARG A 191 -25.48 4.30 18.10
N ASN A 192 -24.15 4.33 18.07
CA ASN A 192 -23.29 3.24 18.53
C ASN A 192 -22.17 3.81 19.42
N PRO A 193 -22.43 4.08 20.70
CA PRO A 193 -21.42 4.67 21.57
C PRO A 193 -20.25 3.73 21.86
N GLY A 194 -20.47 2.41 21.79
CA GLY A 194 -19.41 1.39 21.92
C GLY A 194 -18.43 1.33 20.73
N ASP A 195 -18.80 1.89 19.57
CA ASP A 195 -17.91 1.96 18.40
C ASP A 195 -16.95 3.17 18.45
N ILE A 196 -17.12 4.04 19.45
CA ILE A 196 -16.28 5.21 19.68
C ILE A 196 -14.95 4.75 20.28
N GLU A 197 -13.86 5.31 19.78
CA GLU A 197 -12.52 5.11 20.32
C GLU A 197 -11.97 6.45 20.81
N MET A 198 -11.55 6.49 22.07
CA MET A 198 -10.79 7.62 22.60
C MET A 198 -9.33 7.46 22.17
N VAL A 199 -8.81 8.48 21.49
CA VAL A 199 -7.42 8.54 21.03
C VAL A 199 -6.65 9.48 21.95
N TYR A 200 -5.68 8.93 22.67
CA TYR A 200 -4.86 9.66 23.62
C TYR A 200 -3.56 10.06 22.93
N THR A 201 -3.54 11.25 22.34
CA THR A 201 -2.35 11.75 21.64
C THR A 201 -1.20 11.96 22.63
N ALA A 202 0.02 11.61 22.21
CA ALA A 202 1.22 11.81 23.02
C ALA A 202 1.39 13.31 23.35
N GLY A 203 1.79 13.57 24.58
CA GLY A 203 1.98 14.91 25.10
C GLY A 203 3.15 14.91 26.05
N GLU A 204 4.29 15.45 25.62
CA GLU A 204 5.28 15.88 26.59
C GLU A 204 4.70 17.05 27.36
N ALA A 205 4.75 17.00 28.68
CA ALA A 205 4.66 18.19 29.52
C ALA A 205 6.00 18.93 29.44
N LEU A 206 6.38 19.36 28.24
CA LEU A 206 7.55 20.21 28.07
C LEU A 206 7.16 21.61 28.57
N TRP A 207 7.70 21.97 29.73
CA TRP A 207 7.85 23.31 30.36
C TRP A 207 6.60 24.20 30.53
N ASN A 208 5.51 24.00 29.79
CA ASN A 208 4.26 24.78 29.84
C ASN A 208 3.15 24.27 28.88
N VAL A 209 3.28 23.10 28.24
CA VAL A 209 2.23 22.54 27.37
C VAL A 209 1.63 21.29 28.03
N GLU A 210 0.56 21.45 28.81
CA GLU A 210 -0.25 20.31 29.25
C GLU A 210 -1.00 19.74 28.04
N ARG A 211 -0.68 18.51 27.63
CA ARG A 211 -1.50 17.75 26.69
C ARG A 211 -2.01 16.49 27.38
N ALA A 212 -3.30 16.22 27.18
CA ALA A 212 -4.09 15.16 27.79
C ALA A 212 -3.76 13.74 27.28
N GLY A 213 -2.48 13.39 27.20
CA GLY A 213 -1.98 12.10 26.73
C GLY A 213 -1.76 11.09 27.85
N LEU A 214 -1.97 9.80 27.57
CA LEU A 214 -1.69 8.68 28.50
C LEU A 214 -0.25 8.12 28.34
N GLY A 215 0.66 8.88 27.72
CA GLY A 215 2.06 8.51 27.56
C GLY A 215 2.88 9.55 26.81
N GLN A 216 4.19 9.54 27.04
CA GLN A 216 5.16 10.48 26.43
C GLN A 216 5.46 10.16 24.95
N TRP A 217 5.39 8.88 24.56
CA TRP A 217 5.79 8.41 23.21
C TRP A 217 4.80 7.40 22.59
N THR A 218 3.59 7.29 23.14
CA THR A 218 2.56 6.35 22.65
C THR A 218 1.25 7.09 22.40
N GLU A 219 0.49 6.63 21.41
CA GLU A 219 -0.92 7.02 21.21
C GLU A 219 -1.84 5.82 21.55
N PRO A 220 -2.23 5.63 22.83
CA PRO A 220 -3.24 4.64 23.16
C PRO A 220 -4.57 4.98 22.48
N ARG A 221 -5.25 3.93 22.05
CA ARG A 221 -6.55 4.00 21.39
C ARG A 221 -7.47 3.03 22.09
N CYS A 222 -8.38 3.55 22.92
CA CYS A 222 -9.26 2.70 23.71
C CYS A 222 -10.72 2.87 23.30
N PRO A 223 -11.41 1.77 22.95
CA PRO A 223 -12.85 1.79 22.78
C PRO A 223 -13.58 2.20 24.06
N ILE A 224 -14.73 2.83 23.90
CA ILE A 224 -15.70 2.96 24.99
C ILE A 224 -16.38 1.60 25.19
N GLY A 225 -16.46 1.13 26.43
CA GLY A 225 -17.19 -0.09 26.77
C GLY A 225 -18.70 0.16 26.89
N SER A 226 -19.08 1.25 27.55
CA SER A 226 -20.50 1.65 27.66
C SER A 226 -20.64 3.14 27.98
N VAL A 227 -21.79 3.72 27.63
CA VAL A 227 -22.19 5.06 28.05
C VAL A 227 -23.59 4.99 28.67
N SER A 228 -23.76 5.55 29.86
CA SER A 228 -25.03 5.64 30.58
C SER A 228 -25.20 7.03 31.18
N GLY A 229 -26.11 7.83 30.62
CA GLY A 229 -26.22 9.25 30.94
C GLY A 229 -24.88 9.96 30.71
N THR A 230 -24.33 10.59 31.75
CA THR A 230 -23.01 11.23 31.71
C THR A 230 -21.85 10.28 32.03
N THR A 231 -22.11 9.02 32.38
CA THR A 231 -21.05 8.06 32.74
C THR A 231 -20.52 7.37 31.50
N VAL A 232 -19.22 7.46 31.25
CA VAL A 232 -18.49 6.77 30.18
C VAL A 232 -17.55 5.75 30.81
N THR A 233 -17.81 4.47 30.57
CA THR A 233 -16.94 3.38 31.01
C THR A 233 -16.05 2.95 29.85
N MET A 234 -14.74 2.96 30.04
CA MET A 234 -13.78 2.58 29.00
C MET A 234 -13.62 1.05 28.93
N ALA A 235 -13.37 0.52 27.74
CA ALA A 235 -13.25 -0.91 27.53
C ALA A 235 -11.97 -1.48 28.17
N GLN A 236 -12.10 -2.65 28.79
CA GLN A 236 -10.97 -3.44 29.30
C GLN A 236 -10.52 -4.49 28.28
N PRO A 237 -9.23 -4.88 28.26
CA PRO A 237 -8.14 -4.44 29.14
C PRO A 237 -7.48 -3.12 28.71
N CYS A 238 -8.01 -2.43 27.69
CA CYS A 238 -7.34 -1.25 27.13
C CYS A 238 -7.15 -0.13 28.15
N TRP A 239 -8.18 0.16 28.94
CA TRP A 239 -8.14 1.23 29.94
C TRP A 239 -7.06 0.99 30.99
N ASP A 240 -7.02 -0.20 31.60
CA ASP A 240 -6.02 -0.51 32.61
C ASP A 240 -4.61 -0.53 32.03
N ASN A 241 -4.41 -1.12 30.84
CA ASN A 241 -3.12 -1.12 30.14
C ASN A 241 -2.64 0.29 29.77
N SER A 242 -3.56 1.26 29.64
CA SER A 242 -3.24 2.63 29.27
C SER A 242 -3.06 3.55 30.49
N THR A 243 -3.74 3.27 31.61
CA THR A 243 -3.79 4.18 32.77
C THR A 243 -3.07 3.67 34.01
N ARG A 244 -2.85 2.35 34.14
CA ARG A 244 -2.15 1.73 35.28
C ARG A 244 -0.73 1.30 34.94
N ARG A 245 -0.08 2.03 34.02
CA ARG A 245 1.29 1.74 33.59
C ARG A 245 2.24 1.91 34.77
N VAL A 246 3.10 0.91 34.96
CA VAL A 246 4.20 1.00 35.93
C VAL A 246 5.17 2.06 35.40
N VAL A 247 5.23 3.20 36.08
CA VAL A 247 6.30 4.17 35.89
C VAL A 247 7.48 3.66 36.70
N PHE A 248 8.56 3.25 36.05
CA PHE A 248 9.79 2.89 36.74
C PHE A 248 10.47 4.19 37.19
N PRO A 249 10.54 4.48 38.50
CA PRO A 249 11.07 5.75 39.01
C PRO A 249 12.57 5.95 38.77
N ASP A 250 13.31 4.89 38.37
CA ASP A 250 14.77 4.88 38.37
C ASP A 250 15.41 4.95 36.97
N ILE A 251 14.69 5.45 35.96
CA ILE A 251 15.28 5.73 34.64
C ILE A 251 15.79 7.19 34.64
N PRO A 252 17.12 7.43 34.52
CA PRO A 252 17.66 8.79 34.46
C PRO A 252 17.07 9.57 33.28
N GLY A 253 16.46 10.74 33.55
CA GLY A 253 15.95 11.65 32.53
C GLY A 253 14.47 12.03 32.64
N ALA A 254 13.71 11.50 33.60
CA ALA A 254 12.34 11.94 33.88
C ALA A 254 12.30 12.85 35.13
N ARG A 255 12.39 14.16 34.93
CA ARG A 255 11.82 15.18 35.82
C ARG A 255 11.06 16.18 34.99
#